data_AF-A0A967LFK1-F1
#
_entry.id   AF-A0A967LFK1-F1
#
_cell.length_a   1.000
_cell.length_b   1.000
_cell.length_c   1.000
_cell.angle_alpha   90.00
_cell.angle_beta   90.00
_cell.angle_gamma   90.00
#
_symmetry.space_group_name_H-M   'P 1'
#
loop_
_entity.id
_entity.type
_entity.pdbx_description
1 polymer ?
#
loop_
_entity_poly.entity_id
_entity_poly.type
_entity_poly.pdbx_seq_one_letter_code
_entity_poly.pdbx_strand_id
1 'polypeptide(L)'
;MLEGRIRDAKREFDLTNPDDQVSVRELAEEILAEEPAAIAIDRESPIEARIAGLLAESRRWVLGADSPLKVGVVFAMWGEQNRLRPQSADNPHGENSLVTKLEQLDWLTEGSPIEWRLYAVDDGCPHGSAAIAAGIAQ
;
A
#
# COMPACT_ATOMS: atom_id res chain seq x y z
N MET A 1 12.18 2.98 -21.17
CA MET A 1 13.14 3.83 -20.44
C MET A 1 12.38 4.38 -19.24
N LEU A 2 12.82 4.08 -18.01
CA LEU A 2 12.10 4.39 -16.77
C LEU A 2 11.69 5.87 -16.66
N GLU A 3 12.55 6.79 -17.13
CA GLU A 3 12.25 8.22 -17.16
C GLU A 3 10.97 8.57 -17.93
N GLY A 4 10.68 7.85 -19.02
CA GLY A 4 9.43 7.99 -19.76
C GLY A 4 8.24 7.50 -18.94
N ARG A 5 8.38 6.35 -18.28
CA ARG A 5 7.34 5.78 -17.40
C ARG A 5 7.01 6.71 -16.23
N ILE A 6 8.04 7.32 -15.61
CA ILE A 6 7.89 8.31 -14.53
C ILE A 6 7.13 9.55 -15.02
N ARG A 7 7.46 10.05 -16.22
CA ARG A 7 6.82 11.23 -16.81
C ARG A 7 5.35 10.98 -17.16
N ASP A 8 5.05 9.78 -17.63
CA ASP A 8 3.72 9.36 -18.09
C ASP A 8 2.87 8.73 -16.97
N ALA A 9 3.40 8.69 -15.74
CA ALA A 9 2.69 8.19 -14.56
C ALA A 9 1.45 9.05 -14.25
N LYS A 10 0.49 8.45 -13.53
CA LYS A 10 -0.79 9.07 -13.20
C LYS A 10 -0.60 10.31 -12.31
N ARG A 11 -1.35 11.37 -12.64
CA ARG A 11 -1.41 12.63 -11.86
C ARG A 11 -2.45 12.60 -10.75
N GLU A 12 -3.33 11.61 -10.78
CA GLU A 12 -4.33 11.32 -9.75
C GLU A 12 -4.14 9.88 -9.28
N PHE A 13 -4.58 9.59 -8.06
CA PHE A 13 -4.51 8.25 -7.49
C PHE A 13 -5.82 7.97 -6.76
N ASP A 14 -6.59 7.02 -7.28
CA ASP A 14 -7.88 6.62 -6.73
C ASP A 14 -7.71 5.41 -5.80
N LEU A 15 -7.96 5.63 -4.51
CA LEU A 15 -7.89 4.59 -3.48
C LEU A 15 -8.92 3.47 -3.68
N THR A 16 -9.99 3.73 -4.44
CA THR A 16 -11.04 2.76 -4.73
C THR A 16 -10.74 1.92 -5.97
N ASN A 17 -9.79 2.36 -6.80
CA ASN A 17 -9.43 1.67 -8.04
C ASN A 17 -8.27 0.69 -7.81
N PRO A 18 -8.48 -0.64 -7.93
CA PRO A 18 -7.40 -1.61 -7.77
C PRO A 18 -6.29 -1.45 -8.83
N ASP A 19 -6.61 -0.94 -10.03
CA ASP A 19 -5.62 -0.74 -11.10
C ASP A 19 -4.61 0.36 -10.75
N ASP A 20 -4.99 1.32 -9.91
CA ASP A 20 -4.08 2.34 -9.39
C ASP A 20 -3.07 1.70 -8.43
N GLN A 21 -3.52 0.81 -7.54
CA GLN A 21 -2.65 0.06 -6.62
C GLN A 21 -1.66 -0.86 -7.36
N VAL A 22 -2.13 -1.54 -8.42
CA VAL A 22 -1.26 -2.40 -9.25
C VAL A 22 -0.20 -1.56 -9.97
N SER A 23 -0.62 -0.50 -10.66
CA SER A 23 0.27 0.33 -11.47
C SER A 23 1.35 1.03 -10.62
N VAL A 24 1.01 1.52 -9.43
CA VAL A 24 2.00 2.15 -8.54
C VAL A 24 3.01 1.13 -7.98
N ARG A 25 2.56 -0.09 -7.69
CA ARG A 25 3.43 -1.18 -7.24
C ARG A 25 4.39 -1.60 -8.36
N GLU A 26 3.91 -1.77 -9.58
CA GLU A 26 4.74 -2.10 -10.74
C GLU A 26 5.80 -1.01 -10.99
N LEU A 27 5.41 0.26 -10.95
CA LEU A 27 6.37 1.36 -11.07
C LEU A 27 7.38 1.36 -9.92
N ALA A 28 6.97 1.00 -8.70
CA ALA A 28 7.89 0.88 -7.57
C ALA A 28 8.94 -0.23 -7.79
N GLU A 29 8.56 -1.36 -8.39
CA GLU A 29 9.49 -2.44 -8.76
C GLU A 29 10.48 -1.98 -9.83
N GLU A 30 10.00 -1.28 -10.86
CA GLU A 30 10.87 -0.73 -11.91
C GLU A 30 11.88 0.28 -11.32
N ILE A 31 11.43 1.15 -10.41
CA ILE A 31 12.30 2.09 -9.68
C ILE A 31 13.28 1.34 -8.77
N LEU A 32 12.82 0.29 -8.08
CA LEU A 32 13.64 -0.49 -7.15
C LEU A 32 14.83 -1.17 -7.86
N ALA A 33 14.63 -1.62 -9.10
CA ALA A 33 15.65 -2.27 -9.92
C ALA A 33 16.78 -1.33 -10.40
N GLU A 34 16.58 -0.02 -10.30
CA GLU A 34 17.57 0.99 -10.71
C GLU A 34 18.37 1.53 -9.51
N GLU A 35 19.58 2.00 -9.80
CA GLU A 35 20.43 2.68 -8.82
C GLU A 35 19.77 3.98 -8.33
N PRO A 36 19.68 4.25 -7.01
CA PRO A 36 18.93 5.40 -6.47
C PRO A 36 19.35 6.75 -7.07
N ALA A 37 20.64 6.93 -7.36
CA ALA A 37 21.18 8.16 -7.93
C ALA A 37 20.73 8.43 -9.38
N ALA A 38 20.20 7.41 -10.08
CA ALA A 38 19.74 7.52 -11.46
C ALA A 38 18.28 8.01 -11.59
N ILE A 39 17.56 8.17 -10.48
CA ILE A 39 16.11 8.39 -10.49
C ILE A 39 15.79 9.79 -9.97
N ALA A 40 15.35 10.67 -10.87
CA ALA A 40 14.88 12.00 -10.51
C ALA A 40 13.36 11.99 -10.29
N ILE A 41 12.94 11.93 -9.02
CA ILE A 41 11.54 12.12 -8.59
C ILE A 41 11.49 13.32 -7.64
N ASP A 42 10.70 14.32 -8.00
CA ASP A 42 10.55 15.57 -7.26
C ASP A 42 9.08 15.86 -6.92
N ARG A 43 8.80 17.07 -6.44
CA ARG A 43 7.44 17.48 -6.07
C ARG A 43 6.52 17.73 -7.27
N GLU A 44 7.08 17.97 -8.45
CA GLU A 44 6.34 18.25 -9.69
C GLU A 44 6.05 16.98 -10.50
N SER A 45 6.74 15.89 -10.15
CA SER A 45 6.52 14.56 -10.70
C SER A 45 5.08 14.08 -10.42
N PRO A 46 4.48 13.25 -11.30
CA PRO A 46 3.14 12.73 -11.08
C PRO A 46 2.99 12.01 -9.74
N ILE A 47 1.80 12.05 -9.14
CA ILE A 47 1.57 11.52 -7.79
C ILE A 47 1.90 10.03 -7.69
N GLU A 48 1.58 9.25 -8.72
CA GLU A 48 1.93 7.83 -8.78
C GLU A 48 3.44 7.62 -8.74
N ALA A 49 4.22 8.37 -9.52
CA ALA A 49 5.68 8.28 -9.50
C ALA A 49 6.26 8.65 -8.13
N ARG A 50 5.68 9.66 -7.46
CA ARG A 50 6.09 10.05 -6.10
C ARG A 50 5.80 8.97 -5.08
N ILE A 51 4.63 8.34 -5.13
CA ILE A 51 4.28 7.21 -4.26
C ILE A 51 5.21 6.02 -4.55
N ALA A 52 5.39 5.66 -5.82
CA ALA A 52 6.24 4.57 -6.25
C ALA A 52 7.71 4.76 -5.80
N GLY A 53 8.22 5.99 -5.87
CA GLY A 53 9.56 6.35 -5.35
C GLY A 53 9.70 6.09 -3.85
N LEU A 54 8.72 6.51 -3.05
CA LEU A 54 8.69 6.28 -1.59
C LEU A 54 8.55 4.78 -1.25
N LEU A 55 7.75 4.03 -2.02
CA LEU A 55 7.60 2.59 -1.87
C LEU A 55 8.92 1.85 -2.18
N ALA A 56 9.59 2.22 -3.27
CA ALA A 56 10.88 1.65 -3.64
C ALA A 56 11.96 1.95 -2.60
N GLU A 57 12.01 3.17 -2.06
CA GLU A 57 12.93 3.54 -0.97
C GLU A 57 12.66 2.70 0.29
N SER A 58 11.40 2.60 0.69
CA SER A 58 10.99 1.78 1.83
C SER A 58 11.39 0.31 1.65
N ARG A 59 11.19 -0.24 0.46
CA ARG A 59 11.54 -1.64 0.16
C ARG A 59 13.05 -1.88 0.11
N ARG A 60 13.85 -0.95 -0.45
CA ARG A 60 15.33 -1.05 -0.36
C ARG A 60 15.80 -1.13 1.08
N TRP A 61 15.23 -0.30 1.96
CA TRP A 61 15.58 -0.32 3.36
C TRP A 61 15.23 -1.66 4.02
N VAL A 62 14.02 -2.18 3.75
CA VAL A 62 13.57 -3.48 4.30
C VAL A 62 14.42 -4.64 3.80
N LEU A 63 14.76 -4.68 2.51
CA LEU A 63 15.62 -5.71 1.92
C LEU A 63 17.07 -5.63 2.41
N GLY A 64 17.53 -4.43 2.80
CA GLY A 64 18.85 -4.21 3.41
C GLY A 64 18.91 -4.52 4.91
N ALA A 65 17.83 -5.02 5.53
CA ALA A 65 17.84 -5.36 6.95
C ALA A 65 18.62 -6.66 7.20
N ASP A 66 19.73 -6.56 7.93
CA ASP A 66 20.62 -7.70 8.22
C ASP A 66 20.22 -8.51 9.47
N SER A 67 19.12 -8.14 10.14
CA SER A 67 18.68 -8.80 11.38
C SER A 67 17.16 -8.90 11.47
N PRO A 68 16.63 -9.97 12.09
CA PRO A 68 15.19 -10.11 12.28
C PRO A 68 14.57 -8.98 13.10
N LEU A 69 13.45 -8.45 12.62
CA LEU A 69 12.64 -7.43 13.29
C LEU A 69 11.19 -7.90 13.32
N LYS A 70 10.52 -7.76 14.47
CA LYS A 70 9.07 -8.02 14.58
C LYS A 70 8.34 -6.69 14.71
N VAL A 71 7.42 -6.41 13.78
CA VAL A 71 6.67 -5.15 13.70
C VAL A 71 5.20 -5.40 14.03
N GLY A 72 4.65 -4.62 14.98
CA GLY A 72 3.22 -4.55 15.22
C GLY A 72 2.60 -3.37 14.48
N VAL A 73 1.63 -3.62 13.61
CA VAL A 73 0.89 -2.59 12.87
C VAL A 73 -0.52 -2.48 13.47
N VAL A 74 -0.86 -1.33 14.04
CA VAL A 74 -2.21 -1.09 14.56
C VAL A 74 -3.05 -0.42 13.46
N PHE A 75 -4.14 -1.07 13.08
CA PHE A 75 -5.12 -0.55 12.12
C PHE A 75 -6.40 -0.18 12.89
N ALA A 76 -6.51 1.08 13.30
CA ALA A 76 -7.65 1.59 14.04
C ALA A 76 -8.85 1.80 13.11
N MET A 77 -10.03 1.35 13.54
CA MET A 77 -11.26 1.35 12.76
C MET A 77 -12.43 1.93 13.55
N TRP A 78 -13.10 2.91 12.96
CA TRP A 78 -14.39 3.40 13.40
C TRP A 78 -15.16 3.93 12.19
N GLY A 79 -16.36 3.42 11.93
CA GLY A 79 -17.13 3.79 10.73
C GLY A 79 -16.51 3.32 9.39
N GLU A 80 -15.65 2.30 9.43
CA GLU A 80 -14.86 1.85 8.27
C GLU A 80 -15.59 0.83 7.37
N GLN A 81 -16.87 0.54 7.63
CA GLN A 81 -17.62 -0.51 6.91
C GLN A 81 -17.66 -0.36 5.39
N ASN A 82 -17.54 0.88 4.89
CA ASN A 82 -17.51 1.17 3.46
C ASN A 82 -16.11 0.93 2.89
N ARG A 83 -15.09 1.52 3.51
CA ARG A 83 -13.69 1.41 3.06
C ARG A 83 -13.14 -0.01 3.15
N LEU A 84 -13.56 -0.78 4.15
CA LEU A 84 -13.18 -2.20 4.29
C LEU A 84 -13.72 -3.10 3.18
N ARG A 85 -14.77 -2.67 2.47
CA ARG A 85 -15.38 -3.42 1.37
C ARG A 85 -14.89 -2.89 0.01
N PRO A 86 -14.90 -3.70 -1.05
CA PRO A 86 -14.59 -3.24 -2.40
C PRO A 86 -15.57 -2.18 -2.91
N GLN A 87 -15.14 -1.44 -3.93
CA GLN A 87 -15.99 -0.54 -4.67
C GLN A 87 -17.13 -1.31 -5.36
N SER A 88 -18.34 -0.78 -5.28
CA SER A 88 -19.50 -1.29 -6.00
C SER A 88 -20.52 -0.17 -6.25
N ALA A 89 -21.58 -0.47 -7.01
CA ALA A 89 -22.67 0.49 -7.22
C ALA A 89 -23.30 0.98 -5.91
N ASP A 90 -23.40 0.10 -4.91
CA ASP A 90 -23.97 0.40 -3.58
C ASP A 90 -22.91 0.86 -2.56
N ASN A 91 -21.62 0.80 -2.93
CA ASN A 91 -20.49 1.24 -2.11
C ASN A 91 -19.44 1.95 -2.99
N PRO A 92 -19.73 3.16 -3.51
CA PRO A 92 -18.84 3.86 -4.44
C PRO A 92 -17.50 4.27 -3.80
N HIS A 93 -17.42 4.30 -2.47
CA HIS A 93 -16.23 4.65 -1.69
C HIS A 93 -15.53 3.42 -1.08
N GLY A 94 -15.78 2.24 -1.65
CA GLY A 94 -15.14 1.01 -1.20
C GLY A 94 -13.67 0.93 -1.65
N GLU A 95 -12.76 0.84 -0.69
CA GLU A 95 -11.32 0.78 -0.94
C GLU A 95 -10.75 -0.64 -0.83
N ASN A 96 -11.54 -1.59 -0.31
CA ASN A 96 -11.02 -2.90 0.13
C ASN A 96 -9.81 -2.76 1.08
N SER A 97 -9.85 -1.73 1.93
CA SER A 97 -8.65 -1.12 2.55
C SER A 97 -7.82 -2.06 3.41
N LEU A 98 -8.45 -2.99 4.13
CA LEU A 98 -7.72 -3.96 4.95
C LEU A 98 -6.98 -4.99 4.08
N VAL A 99 -7.63 -5.54 3.04
CA VAL A 99 -6.98 -6.48 2.12
C VAL A 99 -5.80 -5.81 1.44
N THR A 100 -6.00 -4.61 0.89
CA THR A 100 -4.93 -3.83 0.26
C THR A 100 -3.77 -3.56 1.23
N LYS A 101 -4.07 -3.27 2.51
CA LYS A 101 -3.03 -3.05 3.51
C LYS A 101 -2.21 -4.31 3.82
N LEU A 102 -2.87 -5.47 3.90
CA LEU A 102 -2.19 -6.76 4.11
C LEU A 102 -1.26 -7.07 2.93
N GLU A 103 -1.76 -6.94 1.70
CA GLU A 103 -0.97 -7.16 0.47
C GLU A 103 0.24 -6.22 0.39
N GLN A 104 0.08 -4.94 0.78
CA GLN A 104 1.17 -3.99 0.84
C GLN A 104 2.24 -4.37 1.86
N LEU A 105 1.84 -4.88 3.03
CA LEU A 105 2.79 -5.31 4.07
C LEU A 105 3.50 -6.61 3.69
N ASP A 106 2.79 -7.55 3.09
CA ASP A 106 3.37 -8.78 2.51
C ASP A 106 4.42 -8.42 1.46
N TRP A 107 4.06 -7.61 0.47
CA TRP A 107 4.98 -7.17 -0.58
C TRP A 107 6.21 -6.44 -0.02
N LEU A 108 6.01 -5.53 0.93
CA LEU A 108 7.09 -4.72 1.50
C LEU A 108 8.13 -5.59 2.20
N THR A 109 7.70 -6.65 2.89
CA THR A 109 8.57 -7.49 3.74
C THR A 109 9.01 -8.80 3.09
N GLU A 110 8.45 -9.14 1.92
CA GLU A 110 8.85 -10.31 1.14
C GLU A 110 10.37 -10.32 0.86
N GLY A 111 11.01 -11.46 1.15
CA GLY A 111 12.46 -11.63 0.97
C GLY A 111 13.33 -11.00 2.06
N SER A 112 12.74 -10.39 3.10
CA SER A 112 13.45 -9.82 4.24
C SER A 112 13.32 -10.67 5.51
N PRO A 113 14.17 -10.47 6.54
CA PRO A 113 13.99 -11.10 7.85
C PRO A 113 12.95 -10.38 8.74
N ILE A 114 12.22 -9.40 8.20
CA ILE A 114 11.23 -8.63 8.95
C ILE A 114 9.90 -9.38 8.95
N GLU A 115 9.37 -9.65 10.14
CA GLU A 115 8.03 -10.18 10.35
C GLU A 115 7.09 -9.06 10.79
N TRP A 116 5.85 -9.09 10.34
CA TRP A 116 4.84 -8.15 10.79
C TRP A 116 3.57 -8.85 11.29
N ARG A 117 2.85 -8.17 12.16
CA ARG A 117 1.50 -8.55 12.57
C ARG A 117 0.60 -7.32 12.59
N LEU A 118 -0.53 -7.41 11.90
CA LEU A 118 -1.55 -6.36 11.91
C LEU A 118 -2.61 -6.64 12.98
N TYR A 119 -2.95 -5.62 13.76
CA TYR A 119 -4.01 -5.63 14.76
C TYR A 119 -5.11 -4.68 14.29
N ALA A 120 -6.23 -5.24 13.82
CA ALA A 120 -7.42 -4.48 13.49
C ALA A 120 -8.16 -4.16 14.80
N VAL A 121 -8.23 -2.87 15.16
CA VAL A 121 -8.79 -2.40 16.43
C VAL A 121 -10.07 -1.62 16.16
N ASP A 122 -11.19 -2.13 16.64
CA ASP A 122 -12.50 -1.49 16.53
C ASP A 122 -12.87 -0.82 17.86
N ASP A 123 -13.14 0.48 17.82
CA ASP A 123 -13.49 1.29 19.01
C ASP A 123 -15.02 1.34 19.23
N GLY A 124 -15.68 0.17 19.24
CA GLY A 124 -17.12 0.05 19.47
C GLY A 124 -17.97 0.58 18.30
N CYS A 125 -17.53 0.38 17.07
CA CYS A 125 -18.23 0.81 15.87
C CYS A 125 -19.62 0.15 15.75
N PRO A 126 -20.71 0.93 15.67
CA PRO A 126 -22.07 0.36 15.56
C PRO A 126 -22.37 -0.22 14.17
N HIS A 127 -21.50 0.01 13.18
CA HIS A 127 -21.72 -0.36 11.78
C HIS A 127 -21.07 -1.70 11.39
N GLY A 128 -20.53 -2.44 12.36
CA GLY A 128 -20.01 -3.79 12.16
C GLY A 128 -18.63 -3.87 11.51
N SER A 129 -17.80 -2.83 11.63
CA SER A 129 -16.43 -2.81 11.08
C SER A 129 -15.58 -3.99 11.59
N ALA A 130 -15.61 -4.29 12.90
CA ALA A 130 -14.99 -5.48 13.47
C ALA A 130 -15.40 -6.80 12.81
N ALA A 131 -16.70 -7.00 12.55
CA ALA A 131 -17.19 -8.22 11.95
C ALA A 131 -16.70 -8.39 10.51
N ILE A 132 -16.62 -7.30 9.75
CA ILE A 132 -16.07 -7.29 8.39
C ILE A 132 -14.58 -7.63 8.43
N ALA A 133 -13.81 -6.97 9.30
CA ALA A 133 -12.37 -7.19 9.43
C ALA A 133 -12.03 -8.64 9.86
N ALA A 134 -12.81 -9.21 10.79
CA ALA A 134 -12.65 -10.60 11.21
C ALA A 134 -12.92 -11.62 10.08
N GLY A 135 -13.75 -11.27 9.10
CA GLY A 135 -13.97 -12.09 7.90
C GLY A 135 -12.80 -12.07 6.91
N ILE A 136 -11.92 -11.07 6.99
CA ILE A 136 -10.77 -10.89 6.10
C ILE A 136 -9.51 -11.54 6.70
N ALA A 137 -9.28 -11.36 8.00
CA ALA A 137 -8.04 -11.75 8.67
C ALA A 137 -8.04 -13.19 9.24
N GLN A 138 -8.52 -14.18 8.46
CA GLN A 138 -8.54 -15.60 8.87
C GLN A 138 -7.19 -16.29 8.74
#